data_AF-A0A521HGY2-F1
#
_entry.id   AF-A0A521HGY2-F1
#
_cell.length_a   1.000
_cell.length_b   1.000
_cell.length_c   1.000
_cell.angle_alpha   90.00
_cell.angle_beta   90.00
_cell.angle_gamma   90.00
#
_symmetry.space_group_name_H-M   'P 1'
#
loop_
_entity.id
_entity.type
_entity.pdbx_description
1 polymer ?
#
loop_
_entity_poly.entity_id
_entity_poly.type
_entity_poly.pdbx_seq_one_letter_code
_entity_poly.pdbx_strand_id
1 'polypeptide(L)'
;LGADRWAALIGARRLHTGHCLVVSAGTATTVDLLMADGCFQGGLILPGVELMRRALAGGTAQLPLAEGRFALAPRCTADAIVSGCLQAQAGAVERMFRQIAHRADPLCLLAGGAADAFAALLELPLRRVDNLVLMGLQAIVASRC
;
A
#
# COMPACT_ATOMS: atom_id res chain seq x y z
N LEU A 1 4.62 -7.68 15.14
CA LEU A 1 3.94 -7.02 14.01
C LEU A 1 2.77 -6.22 14.56
N GLY A 2 2.42 -5.06 13.97
CA GLY A 2 1.20 -4.33 14.38
C GLY A 2 -0.04 -5.20 14.25
N ALA A 3 -0.98 -5.08 15.20
CA ALA A 3 -2.16 -5.94 15.26
C ALA A 3 -3.08 -5.77 14.02
N ASP A 4 -3.15 -4.54 13.50
CA ASP A 4 -3.82 -4.18 12.26
C ASP A 4 -3.22 -4.89 11.03
N ARG A 5 -1.89 -4.86 10.88
CA ARG A 5 -1.18 -5.56 9.82
C ARG A 5 -1.36 -7.07 9.92
N TRP A 6 -1.30 -7.63 11.13
CA TRP A 6 -1.54 -9.05 11.36
C TRP A 6 -2.96 -9.47 10.96
N ALA A 7 -3.98 -8.71 11.36
CA ALA A 7 -5.35 -8.96 10.94
C ALA A 7 -5.49 -8.84 9.41
N ALA A 8 -4.89 -7.82 8.78
CA ALA A 8 -4.93 -7.69 7.33
C ALA A 8 -4.32 -8.90 6.60
N LEU A 9 -3.21 -9.47 7.10
CA LEU A 9 -2.61 -10.70 6.56
C LEU A 9 -3.57 -11.91 6.65
N ILE A 10 -4.27 -12.06 7.77
CA ILE A 10 -5.27 -13.12 7.94
C ILE A 10 -6.44 -12.92 6.99
N GLY A 11 -6.94 -11.68 6.84
CA GLY A 11 -7.97 -11.34 5.86
C GLY A 11 -7.52 -11.62 4.43
N ALA A 12 -6.27 -11.30 4.10
CA ALA A 12 -5.68 -11.52 2.78
C ALA A 12 -5.62 -13.02 2.44
N ARG A 13 -5.22 -13.85 3.40
CA ARG A 13 -5.18 -15.31 3.24
C ARG A 13 -6.55 -15.92 2.95
N ARG A 14 -7.64 -15.33 3.47
CA ARG A 14 -9.01 -15.76 3.15
C ARG A 14 -9.44 -15.40 1.73
N LEU A 15 -8.84 -14.36 1.15
CA LEU A 15 -9.19 -13.86 -0.18
C LEU A 15 -8.32 -14.44 -1.30
N HIS A 16 -7.12 -14.89 -0.97
CA HIS A 16 -6.14 -15.38 -1.93
C HIS A 16 -5.19 -16.38 -1.28
N THR A 17 -5.06 -17.56 -1.89
CA THR A 17 -4.21 -18.66 -1.41
C THR A 17 -2.81 -18.68 -2.02
N GLY A 18 -2.55 -17.87 -3.05
CA GLY A 18 -1.23 -17.73 -3.64
C GLY A 18 -0.31 -16.79 -2.86
N HIS A 19 0.78 -16.37 -3.52
CA HIS A 19 1.68 -15.35 -3.01
C HIS A 19 1.03 -13.98 -3.19
N CYS A 20 0.95 -13.18 -2.12
CA CYS A 20 0.38 -11.85 -2.25
C CYS A 20 1.17 -10.78 -1.52
N LEU A 21 1.02 -9.58 -2.06
CA LEU A 21 1.43 -8.35 -1.41
C LEU A 21 0.18 -7.72 -0.79
N VAL A 22 0.22 -7.46 0.51
CA VAL A 22 -0.88 -6.85 1.25
C VAL A 22 -0.55 -5.40 1.51
N VAL A 23 -1.25 -4.49 0.86
CA VAL A 23 -1.01 -3.05 0.95
C VAL A 23 -2.19 -2.39 1.66
N SER A 24 -1.91 -1.64 2.73
CA SER A 24 -2.91 -0.80 3.40
C SER A 24 -2.48 0.66 3.28
N ALA A 25 -3.22 1.44 2.50
CA ALA A 25 -2.95 2.84 2.23
C ALA A 25 -3.84 3.75 3.09
N GLY A 26 -3.24 4.41 4.08
CA GLY A 26 -3.89 5.40 4.94
C GLY A 26 -2.90 6.50 5.36
N THR A 27 -2.96 6.92 6.62
CA THR A 27 -2.01 7.89 7.19
C THR A 27 -0.56 7.43 7.05
N ALA A 28 -0.33 6.14 7.29
CA ALA A 28 0.84 5.40 6.84
C ALA A 28 0.41 4.44 5.72
N THR A 29 1.35 4.08 4.85
CA THR A 29 1.17 2.97 3.91
C THR A 29 2.02 1.81 4.37
N THR A 30 1.38 0.66 4.60
CA THR A 30 2.07 -0.59 4.93
C THR A 30 2.06 -1.51 3.73
N VAL A 31 3.16 -2.23 3.50
CA VAL A 31 3.32 -3.16 2.38
C VAL A 31 3.89 -4.45 2.93
N ASP A 32 3.08 -5.50 2.99
CA ASP A 32 3.42 -6.77 3.65
C ASP A 32 3.48 -7.93 2.67
N LEU A 33 4.56 -8.71 2.70
CA LEU A 33 4.72 -9.87 1.82
C LEU A 33 4.23 -11.14 2.50
N LEU A 34 3.25 -11.79 1.87
CA LEU A 34 2.62 -13.02 2.35
C LEU A 34 2.80 -14.15 1.33
N MET A 35 3.50 -15.21 1.73
CA MET A 35 3.75 -16.36 0.87
C MET A 35 2.54 -17.31 0.84
N ALA A 36 2.48 -18.18 -0.17
CA ALA A 36 1.36 -19.11 -0.38
C ALA A 36 1.14 -20.11 0.78
N ASP A 37 2.17 -20.39 1.56
CA ASP A 37 2.12 -21.21 2.78
C ASP A 37 1.58 -20.43 4.00
N GLY A 38 1.26 -19.14 3.84
CA GLY A 38 0.82 -18.26 4.92
C GLY A 38 1.96 -17.60 5.69
N CYS A 39 3.22 -17.80 5.31
CA CYS A 39 4.35 -17.17 5.98
C CYS A 39 4.48 -15.69 5.63
N PHE A 40 4.50 -14.84 6.65
CA PHE A 40 4.87 -13.43 6.52
C PHE A 40 6.39 -13.29 6.35
N GLN A 41 6.84 -12.70 5.25
CA GLN A 41 8.27 -12.56 4.90
C GLN A 41 8.85 -11.17 5.20
N GLY A 42 8.11 -10.33 5.94
CA GLY A 42 8.49 -8.95 6.20
C GLY A 42 7.68 -7.96 5.37
N GLY A 43 7.96 -6.67 5.59
CA GLY A 43 7.21 -5.60 4.96
C GLY A 43 7.79 -4.21 5.21
N LEU A 44 7.17 -3.22 4.59
CA LEU A 44 7.55 -1.82 4.64
C LEU A 44 6.51 -1.00 5.41
N ILE A 45 6.96 0.07 6.05
CA ILE A 45 6.10 1.14 6.56
C ILE A 45 6.59 2.43 5.91
N LEU A 46 5.70 3.10 5.18
CA LEU A 46 5.95 4.37 4.54
C LEU A 46 5.01 5.43 5.13
N PRO A 47 5.39 6.72 5.14
CA PRO A 47 4.39 7.77 5.29
C PRO A 47 3.36 7.64 4.16
N GLY A 48 2.08 7.88 4.45
CA GLY A 48 1.05 7.98 3.42
C GLY A 48 1.24 9.21 2.54
N VAL A 49 0.51 9.30 1.42
CA VAL A 49 0.62 10.39 0.44
C VAL A 49 0.49 11.77 1.11
N GLU A 50 -0.54 11.94 1.95
CA GLU A 50 -0.79 13.22 2.62
C GLU A 50 0.28 13.54 3.66
N LEU A 51 0.77 12.52 4.38
CA LEU A 51 1.85 12.70 5.35
C LEU A 51 3.17 13.10 4.65
N MET A 52 3.48 12.51 3.48
CA MET A 52 4.63 12.92 2.67
C MET A 52 4.54 14.39 2.25
N ARG A 53 3.36 14.82 1.75
CA ARG A 53 3.13 16.23 1.36
C ARG A 53 3.32 17.19 2.53
N ARG A 54 2.74 16.87 3.69
CA ARG A 54 2.90 17.68 4.91
C ARG A 54 4.34 17.73 5.40
N ALA A 55 5.06 16.61 5.31
CA ALA A 55 6.47 16.56 5.68
C ALA A 55 7.34 17.49 4.82
N LEU A 56 7.07 17.56 3.51
CA LEU A 56 7.78 18.50 2.61
C LEU A 56 7.45 19.96 2.96
N ALA A 57 6.16 20.25 3.18
CA ALA A 57 5.70 21.61 3.49
C ALA A 57 6.22 22.11 4.85
N GLY A 58 6.21 21.26 5.88
CA GLY A 58 6.65 21.62 7.22
C GLY A 58 8.16 21.46 7.44
N GLY A 59 8.84 20.65 6.62
CA GLY A 59 10.25 20.29 6.79
C GLY A 59 11.21 21.00 5.85
N THR A 60 10.74 21.90 4.99
CA THR A 60 11.59 22.66 4.05
C THR A 60 11.27 24.14 4.09
N ALA A 61 12.24 24.98 3.71
CA ALA A 61 12.08 26.44 3.80
C ALA A 61 11.14 27.05 2.77
N GLN A 62 10.93 26.40 1.62
CA GLN A 62 10.27 27.01 0.45
C GLN A 62 9.19 26.14 -0.21
N LEU A 63 9.04 24.87 0.17
CA LEU A 63 7.99 24.04 -0.44
C LEU A 63 6.65 24.31 0.24
N PRO A 64 5.59 24.60 -0.53
CA PRO A 64 4.26 24.79 0.03
C PRO A 64 3.59 23.44 0.34
N LEU A 65 2.49 23.49 1.11
CA LEU A 65 1.52 22.40 1.10
C LEU A 65 0.78 22.41 -0.25
N ALA A 66 1.37 21.71 -1.21
CA ALA A 66 1.03 21.83 -2.63
C ALA A 66 -0.24 21.09 -3.03
N GLU A 67 -1.22 21.80 -3.60
CA GLU A 67 -2.35 21.21 -4.33
C GLU A 67 -2.05 21.14 -5.83
N GLY A 68 -1.25 20.13 -6.22
CA GLY A 68 -0.93 19.83 -7.62
C GLY A 68 -1.75 18.69 -8.22
N ARG A 69 -1.53 18.44 -9.51
CA ARG A 69 -2.03 17.29 -10.25
C ARG A 69 -0.89 16.32 -10.55
N PHE A 70 -1.22 15.04 -10.70
CA PHE A 70 -0.25 14.06 -11.16
C PHE A 70 0.17 14.35 -12.60
N ALA A 71 1.48 14.29 -12.85
CA ALA A 71 2.07 14.28 -14.18
C ALA A 71 3.32 13.39 -14.16
N LEU A 72 3.59 12.69 -15.26
CA LEU A 72 4.79 11.85 -15.38
C LEU A 72 6.09 12.68 -15.36
N ALA A 73 6.06 13.87 -15.95
CA ALA A 73 7.18 14.82 -15.99
C ALA A 73 6.68 16.23 -15.59
N PRO A 74 6.44 16.47 -14.29
CA PRO A 74 5.88 17.73 -13.80
C PRO A 74 6.86 18.89 -13.99
N ARG A 75 6.34 20.09 -14.29
CA ARG A 75 7.15 21.29 -14.57
C ARG A 75 6.90 22.45 -13.62
N CYS A 76 6.04 22.26 -12.62
CA CYS A 76 5.83 23.22 -11.54
C CYS A 76 5.97 22.50 -10.19
N THR A 77 6.30 23.24 -9.15
CA THR A 77 6.56 22.70 -7.80
C THR A 77 5.38 21.93 -7.24
N ALA A 78 4.15 22.41 -7.46
CA ALA A 78 2.97 21.77 -6.91
C ALA A 78 2.75 20.37 -7.49
N ASP A 79 2.79 20.26 -8.82
CA ASP A 79 2.67 18.98 -9.52
C ASP A 79 3.87 18.07 -9.23
N ALA A 80 5.07 18.63 -9.06
CA ALA A 80 6.28 17.87 -8.73
C ALA A 80 6.17 17.20 -7.35
N ILE A 81 5.67 17.91 -6.34
CA ILE A 81 5.42 17.36 -5.01
C ILE A 81 4.38 16.25 -5.07
N VAL A 82 3.22 16.51 -5.70
CA VAL A 82 2.14 15.52 -5.78
C VAL A 82 2.57 14.27 -6.54
N SER A 83 3.17 14.46 -7.71
CA SER A 83 3.64 13.35 -8.54
C SER A 83 4.74 12.56 -7.84
N GLY A 84 5.67 13.22 -7.18
CA GLY A 84 6.74 12.58 -6.41
C GLY A 84 6.20 11.71 -5.27
N CYS A 85 5.23 12.22 -4.49
CA CYS A 85 4.61 11.43 -3.42
C CYS A 85 3.86 10.21 -3.96
N LEU A 86 3.10 10.34 -5.05
CA LEU A 86 2.36 9.23 -5.65
C LEU A 86 3.29 8.18 -6.27
N GLN A 87 4.32 8.63 -7.00
CA GLN A 87 5.35 7.75 -7.56
C GLN A 87 6.14 7.02 -6.47
N ALA A 88 6.41 7.66 -5.33
CA ALA A 88 7.05 7.00 -4.20
C ALA A 88 6.21 5.84 -3.63
N GLN A 89 4.88 6.02 -3.53
CA GLN A 89 3.97 4.93 -3.12
C GLN A 89 3.99 3.79 -4.15
N ALA A 90 3.72 4.11 -5.41
CA ALA A 90 3.64 3.12 -6.49
C ALA A 90 4.96 2.34 -6.63
N GLY A 91 6.08 3.05 -6.70
CA GLY A 91 7.40 2.44 -6.82
C GLY A 91 7.79 1.57 -5.63
N ALA A 92 7.39 1.93 -4.40
CA ALA A 92 7.63 1.08 -3.23
C ALA A 92 6.82 -0.23 -3.30
N VAL A 93 5.54 -0.14 -3.67
CA VAL A 93 4.66 -1.30 -3.86
C VAL A 93 5.19 -2.21 -4.96
N GLU A 94 5.48 -1.68 -6.14
CA GLU A 94 5.98 -2.46 -7.28
C GLU A 94 7.35 -3.08 -7.00
N ARG A 95 8.24 -2.35 -6.32
CA ARG A 95 9.56 -2.88 -5.94
C ARG A 95 9.43 -4.05 -4.97
N MET A 96 8.47 -4.00 -4.04
CA MET A 96 8.21 -5.14 -3.16
C MET A 96 7.51 -6.28 -3.91
N PHE A 97 6.58 -5.98 -4.83
CA PHE A 97 5.87 -6.97 -5.63
C PHE A 97 6.80 -7.79 -6.53
N ARG A 98 7.88 -7.18 -7.05
CA ARG A 98 8.90 -7.87 -7.85
C ARG A 98 9.49 -9.12 -7.19
N GLN A 99 9.47 -9.20 -5.86
CA GLN A 99 9.91 -10.39 -5.12
C GLN A 99 9.07 -11.64 -5.41
N ILE A 100 7.80 -11.46 -5.79
CA ILE A 100 6.85 -12.55 -6.09
C ILE A 100 6.30 -12.51 -7.50
N ALA A 101 6.64 -11.52 -8.33
CA ALA A 101 6.10 -11.36 -9.68
C ALA A 101 6.31 -12.58 -10.60
N HIS A 102 7.36 -13.37 -10.36
CA HIS A 102 7.68 -14.60 -11.12
C HIS A 102 7.00 -15.86 -10.56
N ARG A 103 6.25 -15.76 -9.46
CA ARG A 103 5.54 -16.89 -8.84
C ARG A 103 4.23 -17.16 -9.58
N ALA A 104 3.61 -18.30 -9.30
CA ALA A 104 2.29 -18.61 -9.83
C ALA A 104 1.22 -17.74 -9.13
N ASP A 105 0.34 -17.13 -9.92
CA ASP A 105 -0.80 -16.31 -9.48
C ASP A 105 -0.46 -15.26 -8.40
N PRO A 106 0.54 -14.37 -8.62
CA PRO A 106 0.90 -13.37 -7.63
C PRO A 106 -0.11 -12.22 -7.65
N LEU A 107 -0.57 -11.77 -6.48
CA LEU A 107 -1.62 -10.74 -6.39
C LEU A 107 -1.26 -9.63 -5.40
N CYS A 108 -1.47 -8.37 -5.78
CA CYS A 108 -1.48 -7.25 -4.85
C CYS A 108 -2.91 -7.03 -4.34
N LEU A 109 -3.12 -7.16 -3.03
CA LEU A 109 -4.35 -6.80 -2.35
C LEU A 109 -4.18 -5.40 -1.76
N LEU A 110 -4.85 -4.42 -2.38
CA LEU A 110 -4.73 -3.02 -2.00
C LEU A 110 -6.00 -2.55 -1.27
N ALA A 111 -5.82 -2.14 -0.02
CA ALA A 111 -6.85 -1.66 0.88
C ALA A 111 -6.53 -0.26 1.40
N GLY A 112 -7.48 0.32 2.16
CA GLY A 112 -7.32 1.61 2.83
C GLY A 112 -7.88 2.79 2.05
N GLY A 113 -8.20 3.87 2.77
CA GLY A 113 -8.92 5.02 2.22
C GLY A 113 -8.10 5.89 1.26
N ALA A 114 -6.77 5.76 1.26
CA ALA A 114 -5.90 6.51 0.35
C ALA A 114 -5.44 5.68 -0.87
N ALA A 115 -5.94 4.46 -1.03
CA ALA A 115 -5.45 3.55 -2.06
C ALA A 115 -5.76 4.03 -3.48
N ASP A 116 -6.90 4.67 -3.71
CA ASP A 116 -7.26 5.17 -5.05
C ASP A 116 -6.35 6.32 -5.51
N ALA A 117 -5.59 6.94 -4.58
CA ALA A 117 -4.65 8.01 -4.91
C ALA A 117 -3.53 7.55 -5.86
N PHE A 118 -3.13 6.27 -5.79
CA PHE A 118 -2.04 5.72 -6.61
C PHE A 118 -2.36 4.38 -7.26
N ALA A 119 -3.56 3.80 -7.05
CA ALA A 119 -3.93 2.51 -7.65
C ALA A 119 -3.79 2.50 -9.18
N ALA A 120 -4.19 3.60 -9.84
CA ALA A 120 -4.10 3.73 -11.30
C ALA A 120 -2.66 3.83 -11.84
N LEU A 121 -1.66 4.01 -10.96
CA LEU A 121 -0.24 4.07 -11.32
C LEU A 121 0.46 2.71 -11.21
N LEU A 122 -0.20 1.70 -10.64
CA LEU A 122 0.39 0.39 -10.42
C LEU A 122 0.29 -0.48 -11.67
N GLU A 123 1.41 -0.96 -12.17
CA GLU A 123 1.50 -1.87 -13.31
C GLU A 123 1.71 -3.33 -12.85
N LEU A 124 0.75 -3.86 -12.10
CA LEU A 124 0.79 -5.23 -11.55
C LEU A 124 -0.61 -5.83 -11.37
N PRO A 125 -0.75 -7.16 -11.20
CA PRO A 125 -2.02 -7.77 -10.82
C PRO A 125 -2.52 -7.22 -9.49
N LEU A 126 -3.65 -6.51 -9.53
CA LEU A 126 -4.19 -5.74 -8.41
C LEU A 126 -5.64 -6.11 -8.15
N ARG A 127 -6.00 -6.24 -6.87
CA ARG A 127 -7.38 -6.30 -6.41
C ARG A 127 -7.60 -5.28 -5.30
N ARG A 128 -8.57 -4.39 -5.48
CA ARG A 128 -9.06 -3.51 -4.42
C ARG A 128 -9.85 -4.32 -3.41
N VAL A 129 -9.58 -4.09 -2.14
CA VAL A 129 -10.26 -4.76 -1.03
C VAL A 129 -10.67 -3.74 0.03
N ASP A 130 -11.96 -3.69 0.29
CA ASP A 130 -12.49 -2.92 1.41
C ASP A 130 -12.45 -3.75 2.70
N ASN A 131 -12.24 -3.08 3.83
CA ASN A 131 -12.38 -3.70 5.15
C ASN A 131 -11.47 -4.92 5.43
N LEU A 132 -10.31 -5.02 4.78
CA LEU A 132 -9.41 -6.17 4.90
C LEU A 132 -9.02 -6.52 6.36
N VAL A 133 -8.78 -5.51 7.19
CA VAL A 133 -8.51 -5.69 8.63
C VAL A 133 -9.71 -6.31 9.34
N LEU A 134 -10.93 -5.83 9.06
CA LEU A 134 -12.15 -6.34 9.67
C LEU A 134 -12.43 -7.80 9.24
N MET A 135 -12.14 -8.14 7.97
CA MET A 135 -12.22 -9.52 7.49
C MET A 135 -11.27 -10.44 8.28
N GLY A 136 -10.06 -9.96 8.57
CA GLY A 136 -9.10 -10.66 9.42
C GLY A 136 -9.61 -10.87 10.84
N LEU A 137 -10.15 -9.83 11.47
CA LEU A 137 -10.73 -9.91 12.81
C LEU A 137 -11.91 -10.89 12.86
N GLN A 138 -12.79 -10.85 11.86
CA GLN A 138 -13.90 -11.80 11.74
C GLN A 138 -13.38 -13.24 11.66
N ALA A 139 -12.34 -13.49 10.85
CA ALA A 139 -11.73 -14.80 10.73
C ALA A 139 -11.08 -15.30 12.04
N ILE A 140 -10.47 -14.41 12.83
CA ILE A 140 -9.89 -14.72 14.15
C ILE A 140 -10.97 -15.15 15.15
N VAL A 141 -12.09 -14.42 15.18
CA VAL A 141 -13.21 -14.75 16.08
C VAL A 141 -13.86 -16.07 15.66
N ALA A 142 -14.08 -16.29 14.36
CA ALA A 142 -14.70 -17.49 13.84
C ALA A 142 -13.87 -18.77 14.04
N SER A 143 -12.53 -18.68 14.20
CA SER A 143 -11.67 -19.84 14.45
C SER A 143 -11.60 -20.29 15.91
N ARG A 144 -12.33 -19.62 16.82
CA ARG A 144 -12.40 -19.94 18.25
C ARG A 144 -13.70 -20.69 18.63
N CYS A 145 -14.56 -20.94 17.65
CA CYS A 145 -15.73 -21.80 17.75
C CYS A 145 -15.43 -23.15 17.10
#